data_AF-A0A327TZ35-F1
#
_entry.id   AF-A0A327TZ35-F1
#
_cell.length_a   1.000
_cell.length_b   1.000
_cell.length_c   1.000
_cell.angle_alpha   90.00
_cell.angle_beta   90.00
_cell.angle_gamma   90.00
#
_symmetry.space_group_name_H-M   'P 1'
#
loop_
_entity.id
_entity.type
_entity.pdbx_description
1 polymer ?
#
loop_
_entity_poly.entity_id
_entity_poly.type
_entity_poly.pdbx_seq_one_letter_code
_entity_poly.pdbx_strand_id
1 'polypeptide(L)'
;MDQQNPVVEEVPIGTHFDYPADQPVTTYEQERRELLAEYTRFAQGRGRLLKSYLIRPAGSTDQLVVELFDATHAQLVVTCATLQRGGAGMAGVWYAVGTLADLARFLPSPTRNILVLPAEPDRDLDGLCAIRSILPVWPGTDGFTSHPESEPPL
;
A
#
# COMPACT_ATOMS: atom_id res chain seq x y z
N MET A 1 -13.39 -27.75 -15.60
CA MET A 1 -12.10 -27.09 -15.33
C MET A 1 -12.20 -26.53 -13.94
N ASP A 2 -11.52 -27.15 -12.98
CA ASP A 2 -11.50 -26.67 -11.60
C ASP A 2 -10.88 -25.28 -11.56
N GLN A 3 -11.70 -24.26 -11.26
CA GLN A 3 -11.21 -22.95 -10.87
C GLN A 3 -10.70 -23.09 -9.44
N GLN A 4 -9.42 -23.44 -9.28
CA GLN A 4 -8.76 -23.40 -7.98
C GLN A 4 -8.83 -21.98 -7.43
N ASN A 5 -9.38 -21.81 -6.23
CA ASN A 5 -9.41 -20.51 -5.55
C ASN A 5 -7.99 -19.95 -5.37
N PRO A 6 -7.82 -18.61 -5.35
CA PRO A 6 -6.53 -18.01 -5.01
C PRO A 6 -6.09 -18.46 -3.61
N VAL A 7 -4.79 -18.71 -3.44
CA VAL A 7 -4.20 -19.02 -2.13
C VAL A 7 -3.69 -17.73 -1.51
N VAL A 8 -4.11 -17.44 -0.29
CA VAL A 8 -3.67 -16.27 0.49
C VAL A 8 -3.02 -16.80 1.77
N GLU A 9 -1.73 -16.52 1.94
CA GLU A 9 -0.92 -16.99 3.06
C GLU A 9 -0.42 -15.78 3.86
N GLU A 10 -0.65 -15.77 5.18
CA GLU A 10 -0.05 -14.76 6.05
C GLU A 10 1.45 -15.03 6.21
N VAL A 11 2.25 -13.98 6.05
CA VAL A 11 3.72 -14.05 6.13
C VAL A 11 4.24 -12.97 7.09
N PRO A 12 5.46 -13.10 7.62
CA PRO A 12 6.05 -12.05 8.44
C PRO A 12 6.13 -10.71 7.71
N ILE A 13 5.88 -9.61 8.42
CA ILE A 13 6.08 -8.26 7.88
C ILE A 13 7.57 -8.08 7.56
N GLY A 14 7.85 -7.50 6.40
CA GLY A 14 9.22 -7.27 5.94
C GLY A 14 9.87 -8.50 5.32
N THR A 15 9.15 -9.61 5.09
CA THR A 15 9.64 -10.66 4.19
C THR A 15 9.82 -10.05 2.80
N HIS A 16 11.07 -9.93 2.38
CA HIS A 16 11.45 -9.42 1.07
C HIS A 16 11.31 -10.55 0.06
N PHE A 17 10.33 -10.44 -0.85
CA PHE A 17 10.09 -11.49 -1.83
C PHE A 17 10.73 -11.20 -3.19
N ASP A 18 10.93 -9.93 -3.58
CA ASP A 18 11.26 -9.62 -4.97
C ASP A 18 12.28 -8.49 -5.11
N TYR A 19 13.55 -8.77 -4.83
CA TYR A 19 14.63 -8.10 -5.56
C TYR A 19 15.70 -9.14 -5.89
N PRO A 20 16.00 -9.38 -7.18
CA PRO A 20 17.19 -10.10 -7.57
C PRO A 20 18.39 -9.47 -6.85
N ALA A 21 19.17 -10.27 -6.12
CA ALA A 21 20.29 -9.75 -5.32
C ALA A 21 21.36 -9.03 -6.17
N ASP A 22 21.28 -9.17 -7.49
CA ASP A 22 22.16 -8.61 -8.51
C ASP A 22 21.65 -7.31 -9.15
N GLN A 23 20.45 -6.83 -8.83
CA GLN A 23 19.95 -5.54 -9.32
C GLN A 23 20.16 -4.42 -8.29
N PRO A 24 20.69 -3.25 -8.71
CA PRO A 24 20.82 -2.11 -7.81
C PRO A 24 19.42 -1.60 -7.43
N VAL A 25 19.17 -1.53 -6.12
CA VAL A 25 17.97 -0.90 -5.57
C VAL A 25 17.94 0.55 -6.01
N THR A 26 16.83 0.99 -6.62
CA THR A 26 16.69 2.38 -7.05
C THR A 26 16.46 3.30 -5.86
N THR A 27 16.79 4.58 -5.99
CA THR A 27 16.49 5.59 -4.94
C THR A 27 15.00 5.59 -4.58
N TYR A 28 14.12 5.49 -5.57
CA TYR A 28 12.68 5.39 -5.36
C TYR A 28 12.30 4.19 -4.49
N GLU A 29 12.87 3.01 -4.75
CA GLU A 29 12.59 1.79 -3.96
C GLU A 29 13.11 1.91 -2.53
N GLN A 30 14.28 2.53 -2.35
CA GLN A 30 14.84 2.79 -1.03
C GLN A 30 13.92 3.72 -0.23
N GLU A 31 13.57 4.89 -0.78
CA GLU A 31 12.68 5.86 -0.14
C GLU A 31 11.30 5.24 0.16
N ARG A 32 10.79 4.41 -0.74
CA ARG A 32 9.50 3.72 -0.57
C ARG A 32 9.53 2.74 0.60
N ARG A 33 10.65 2.01 0.77
CA ARG A 33 10.86 1.07 1.88
C ARG A 33 11.04 1.81 3.20
N GLU A 34 11.78 2.92 3.21
CA GLU A 34 11.94 3.76 4.38
C GLU A 34 10.59 4.32 4.84
N LEU A 35 9.79 4.85 3.91
CA LEU A 35 8.43 5.33 4.17
C LEU A 35 7.50 4.21 4.71
N LEU A 36 7.58 3.01 4.14
CA LEU A 36 6.84 1.85 4.63
C LEU A 36 7.25 1.48 6.07
N ALA A 37 8.55 1.47 6.35
CA ALA A 37 9.07 1.15 7.69
C ALA A 37 8.69 2.21 8.72
N GLU A 38 8.67 3.49 8.35
CA GLU A 38 8.16 4.59 9.19
C GLU A 38 6.68 4.44 9.51
N TYR A 39 5.86 4.23 8.49
CA TYR A 39 4.42 4.04 8.67
C TYR A 39 4.11 2.79 9.51
N THR A 40 4.83 1.69 9.29
CA THR A 40 4.69 0.45 10.06
C THR A 40 4.97 0.70 11.55
N ARG A 41 6.06 1.39 11.88
CA ARG A 41 6.41 1.75 13.27
C ARG A 41 5.36 2.65 13.90
N PHE A 42 4.88 3.65 13.17
CA PHE A 42 3.80 4.53 13.64
C PHE A 42 2.54 3.72 13.96
N ALA A 43 2.09 2.88 13.03
CA ALA A 43 0.88 2.09 13.18
C ALA A 43 0.98 1.09 14.35
N GLN A 44 2.13 0.42 14.50
CA GLN A 44 2.41 -0.45 15.65
C GLN A 44 2.42 0.34 16.97
N GLY A 45 3.03 1.53 16.99
CA GLY A 45 3.04 2.42 18.16
C GLY A 45 1.65 2.89 18.59
N ARG A 46 0.68 2.88 17.66
CA ARG A 46 -0.75 3.12 17.92
C ARG A 46 -1.53 1.84 18.28
N GLY A 47 -0.85 0.70 18.44
CA GLY A 47 -1.46 -0.57 18.82
C GLY A 47 -2.20 -1.28 17.67
N ARG A 48 -1.96 -0.92 16.41
CA ARG A 48 -2.60 -1.57 15.26
C ARG A 48 -2.03 -2.97 15.03
N LEU A 49 -2.90 -3.91 14.70
CA LEU A 49 -2.54 -5.26 14.28
C LEU A 49 -2.22 -5.24 12.79
N LEU A 50 -0.93 -5.37 12.47
CA LEU A 50 -0.45 -5.35 11.10
C LEU A 50 -0.14 -6.77 10.62
N LYS A 51 -0.44 -7.04 9.34
CA LYS A 51 -0.20 -8.31 8.67
C LYS A 51 0.45 -8.09 7.31
N SER A 52 1.10 -9.12 6.80
CA SER A 52 1.60 -9.21 5.42
C SER A 52 1.06 -10.49 4.81
N TYR A 53 0.84 -10.51 3.49
CA TYR A 53 0.32 -11.68 2.80
C TYR A 53 1.09 -11.98 1.52
N LEU A 54 1.21 -13.28 1.22
CA LEU A 54 1.61 -13.80 -0.07
C LEU A 54 0.36 -14.36 -0.77
N ILE A 55 0.11 -13.89 -1.97
CA ILE A 55 -1.08 -14.25 -2.75
C ILE A 55 -0.64 -14.97 -4.01
N ARG A 56 -1.27 -16.11 -4.28
CA ARG A 56 -1.08 -16.88 -5.52
C ARG A 56 -2.42 -16.89 -6.27
N PRO A 57 -2.59 -16.01 -7.28
CA PRO A 57 -3.81 -15.98 -8.08
C PRO A 57 -4.04 -17.32 -8.80
N ALA A 58 -5.31 -17.70 -8.91
CA ALA A 58 -5.72 -18.88 -9.66
C ALA A 58 -5.19 -18.86 -11.10
N GLY A 59 -4.46 -19.91 -11.50
CA GLY A 59 -3.93 -20.03 -12.85
C GLY A 59 -2.76 -19.11 -13.18
N SER A 60 -2.20 -18.40 -12.20
CA SER A 60 -0.95 -17.64 -12.35
C SER A 60 0.21 -18.40 -11.71
N THR A 61 1.40 -18.30 -12.30
CA THR A 61 2.67 -18.69 -11.66
C THR A 61 3.24 -17.58 -10.79
N ASP A 62 2.76 -16.35 -10.98
CA ASP A 62 3.27 -15.17 -10.30
C ASP A 62 2.67 -15.08 -8.90
N GLN A 63 3.48 -14.56 -7.98
CA GLN A 63 3.09 -14.30 -6.61
C GLN A 63 2.91 -12.79 -6.43
N LEU A 64 1.85 -12.39 -5.74
CA LEU A 64 1.61 -11.01 -5.36
C LEU A 64 1.87 -10.86 -3.86
N VAL A 65 2.53 -9.78 -3.49
CA VAL A 65 2.89 -9.49 -2.10
C VAL A 65 2.05 -8.34 -1.60
N VAL A 66 1.38 -8.55 -0.48
CA VAL A 66 0.78 -7.50 0.32
C VAL A 66 1.75 -7.16 1.43
N GLU A 67 2.55 -6.12 1.25
CA GLU A 67 3.57 -5.75 2.24
C GLU A 67 2.96 -5.33 3.58
N LEU A 68 1.77 -4.72 3.55
CA LEU A 68 1.11 -4.25 4.76
C LEU A 68 -0.42 -4.22 4.65
N PHE A 69 -1.07 -4.84 5.64
CA PHE A 69 -2.50 -4.80 5.86
C PHE A 69 -2.77 -4.50 7.34
N ASP A 70 -3.53 -3.45 7.61
CA ASP A 70 -4.02 -3.13 8.96
C ASP A 70 -5.29 -3.94 9.24
N ALA A 71 -5.13 -5.01 10.00
CA ALA A 71 -6.23 -5.90 10.37
C ALA A 71 -7.14 -5.31 11.46
N THR A 72 -6.69 -4.30 12.21
CA THR A 72 -7.53 -3.60 13.19
C THR A 72 -8.67 -2.87 12.49
N HIS A 73 -8.38 -2.23 11.36
CA HIS A 73 -9.36 -1.44 10.60
C HIS A 73 -9.77 -2.09 9.27
N ALA A 74 -9.22 -3.26 8.94
CA ALA A 74 -9.35 -3.93 7.64
C ALA A 74 -8.95 -3.01 6.48
N GLN A 75 -7.74 -2.44 6.55
CA GLN A 75 -7.22 -1.50 5.55
C GLN A 75 -6.03 -2.10 4.79
N LEU A 76 -6.08 -2.03 3.46
CA LEU A 76 -4.94 -2.35 2.60
C LEU A 76 -4.04 -1.12 2.48
N VAL A 77 -2.74 -1.27 2.70
CA VAL A 77 -1.79 -0.16 2.69
C VAL A 77 -0.74 -0.37 1.61
N VAL A 78 -0.52 0.66 0.79
CA VAL A 78 0.58 0.73 -0.18
C VAL A 78 1.32 2.05 -0.01
N THR A 79 2.64 2.03 -0.15
CA THR A 79 3.48 3.23 -0.09
C THR A 79 3.93 3.66 -1.48
N CYS A 80 4.00 4.97 -1.68
CA CYS A 80 4.51 5.60 -2.90
C CYS A 80 5.50 6.68 -2.48
N ALA A 81 6.76 6.57 -2.93
CA ALA A 81 7.83 7.51 -2.53
C ALA A 81 7.83 8.83 -3.31
N THR A 82 6.83 9.07 -4.16
CA THR A 82 6.75 10.28 -4.98
C THR A 82 5.35 10.87 -4.99
N LEU A 83 5.29 12.20 -5.11
CA LEU A 83 4.07 12.96 -5.37
C LEU A 83 3.94 13.36 -6.84
N GLN A 84 5.01 13.21 -7.63
CA GLN A 84 5.08 13.79 -8.96
C GLN A 84 4.19 13.04 -9.95
N ARG A 85 3.14 13.71 -10.41
CA ARG A 85 2.35 13.27 -11.56
C ARG A 85 2.92 13.88 -12.86
N GLY A 86 3.99 13.26 -13.37
CA GLY A 86 4.61 13.60 -14.65
C GLY A 86 6.01 12.98 -14.80
N GLY A 87 6.40 12.59 -16.02
CA GLY A 87 7.69 11.94 -16.26
C GLY A 87 7.84 10.60 -15.52
N ALA A 88 9.06 10.25 -15.11
CA ALA A 88 9.33 8.99 -14.40
C ALA A 88 8.57 8.85 -13.06
N GLY A 89 8.18 9.97 -12.41
CA GLY A 89 7.39 9.96 -11.17
C GLY A 89 5.94 9.49 -11.35
N MET A 90 5.35 9.68 -12.54
CA MET A 90 3.97 9.27 -12.83
C MET A 90 3.79 7.75 -12.75
N ALA A 91 4.86 7.01 -13.07
CA ALA A 91 4.87 5.55 -12.94
C ALA A 91 4.66 5.12 -11.48
N GLY A 92 5.19 5.86 -10.50
CA GLY A 92 5.09 5.52 -9.07
C GLY A 92 3.66 5.58 -8.55
N VAL A 93 2.97 6.71 -8.77
CA VAL A 93 1.58 6.89 -8.31
C VAL A 93 0.63 5.91 -9.01
N TRP A 94 0.76 5.76 -10.33
CA TRP A 94 -0.10 4.85 -11.08
C TRP A 94 0.13 3.40 -10.70
N TYR A 95 1.39 3.02 -10.49
CA TYR A 95 1.74 1.70 -9.97
C TYR A 95 1.11 1.48 -8.59
N ALA A 96 1.26 2.42 -7.65
CA ALA A 96 0.69 2.27 -6.31
C ALA A 96 -0.84 2.15 -6.29
N VAL A 97 -1.53 2.98 -7.09
CA VAL A 97 -2.99 2.91 -7.25
C VAL A 97 -3.42 1.59 -7.91
N GLY A 98 -2.68 1.16 -8.94
CA GLY A 98 -2.90 -0.13 -9.60
C GLY A 98 -2.73 -1.30 -8.63
N THR A 99 -1.67 -1.29 -7.83
CA THR A 99 -1.39 -2.29 -6.79
C THR A 99 -2.52 -2.35 -5.75
N LEU A 100 -3.03 -1.21 -5.28
CA LEU A 100 -4.18 -1.17 -4.37
C LEU A 100 -5.42 -1.84 -4.98
N ALA A 101 -5.75 -1.48 -6.23
CA ALA A 101 -6.88 -2.06 -6.93
C ALA A 101 -6.71 -3.57 -7.19
N ASP A 102 -5.48 -3.99 -7.48
CA ASP A 102 -5.18 -5.37 -7.82
C ASP A 102 -5.21 -6.30 -6.61
N LEU A 103 -4.54 -5.91 -5.52
CA LEU A 103 -4.47 -6.70 -4.29
C LEU A 103 -5.82 -6.78 -3.56
N ALA A 104 -6.63 -5.72 -3.61
CA ALA A 104 -7.94 -5.69 -2.95
C ALA A 104 -8.89 -6.80 -3.44
N ARG A 105 -8.67 -7.37 -4.64
CA ARG A 105 -9.48 -8.47 -5.21
C ARG A 105 -9.34 -9.78 -4.43
N PHE A 106 -8.27 -9.92 -3.64
CA PHE A 106 -7.87 -11.18 -3.01
C PHE A 106 -7.93 -11.14 -1.48
N LEU A 107 -8.09 -9.96 -0.89
CA LEU A 107 -8.12 -9.78 0.55
C LEU A 107 -9.56 -9.78 1.09
N PRO A 108 -9.76 -10.11 2.39
CA PRO A 108 -11.05 -9.92 3.03
C PRO A 108 -11.48 -8.46 2.85
N SER A 109 -12.67 -8.25 2.29
CA SER A 109 -13.16 -6.95 1.78
C SER A 109 -12.62 -5.76 2.58
N PRO A 110 -11.54 -5.10 2.11
CA PRO A 110 -10.95 -4.02 2.86
C PRO A 110 -11.99 -2.91 2.97
N THR A 111 -12.17 -2.37 4.17
CA THR A 111 -13.07 -1.24 4.40
C THR A 111 -12.56 0.00 3.66
N ARG A 112 -11.24 0.06 3.43
CA ARG A 112 -10.56 1.18 2.80
C ARG A 112 -9.16 0.84 2.28
N ASN A 113 -8.80 1.49 1.19
CA ASN A 113 -7.44 1.48 0.64
C ASN A 113 -6.66 2.71 1.14
N ILE A 114 -5.43 2.52 1.60
CA ILE A 114 -4.54 3.58 2.11
C ILE A 114 -3.35 3.72 1.16
N LEU A 115 -3.11 4.95 0.72
CA LEU A 115 -1.90 5.32 -0.01
C LEU A 115 -1.02 6.19 0.88
N VAL A 116 0.12 5.66 1.30
CA VAL A 116 1.09 6.41 2.10
C VAL A 116 2.03 7.16 1.17
N LEU A 117 2.12 8.47 1.38
CA LEU A 117 2.86 9.44 0.58
C LEU A 117 3.93 10.13 1.44
N PRO A 118 5.02 10.65 0.85
CA PRO A 118 6.11 11.27 1.61
C PRO A 118 5.75 12.66 2.16
N ALA A 119 4.73 13.33 1.60
CA ALA A 119 4.19 14.59 2.08
C ALA A 119 2.74 14.75 1.64
N GLU A 120 2.11 15.86 2.04
CA GLU A 120 0.73 16.18 1.69
C GLU A 120 0.54 16.18 0.16
N PRO A 121 -0.44 15.42 -0.38
CA PRO A 121 -0.74 15.44 -1.81
C PRO A 121 -1.21 16.84 -2.26
N ASP A 122 -0.99 17.14 -3.53
CA ASP A 122 -1.65 18.29 -4.13
C ASP A 122 -3.12 17.97 -4.45
N ARG A 123 -3.90 19.01 -4.79
CA ARG A 123 -5.32 18.90 -5.09
C ARG A 123 -5.65 17.90 -6.21
N ASP A 124 -4.74 17.73 -7.17
CA ASP A 124 -4.93 16.87 -8.33
C ASP A 124 -4.74 15.40 -7.94
N LEU A 125 -3.71 15.08 -7.16
CA LEU A 125 -3.52 13.75 -6.56
C LEU A 125 -4.64 13.41 -5.55
N ASP A 126 -5.10 14.38 -4.76
CA ASP A 126 -6.27 14.21 -3.89
C ASP A 126 -7.52 13.84 -4.67
N GLY A 127 -7.79 14.56 -5.77
CA GLY A 127 -8.94 14.27 -6.64
C GLY A 127 -8.89 12.85 -7.19
N LEU A 128 -7.71 12.36 -7.58
CA LEU A 128 -7.51 10.99 -8.01
C LEU A 128 -7.81 9.99 -6.88
N CYS A 129 -7.24 10.21 -5.70
CA CYS A 129 -7.46 9.35 -4.53
C CYS A 129 -8.94 9.27 -4.16
N ALA A 130 -9.63 10.41 -4.13
CA ALA A 130 -11.06 10.49 -3.83
C ALA A 130 -11.91 9.68 -4.83
N ILE A 131 -11.69 9.85 -6.14
CA ILE A 131 -12.42 9.10 -7.19
C ILE A 131 -12.20 7.59 -7.05
N ARG A 132 -11.02 7.18 -6.58
CA ARG A 132 -10.66 5.76 -6.40
C ARG A 132 -10.97 5.22 -5.01
N SER A 133 -11.61 6.01 -4.13
CA SER A 133 -11.89 5.63 -2.73
C SER A 133 -10.62 5.21 -1.97
N ILE A 134 -9.52 5.91 -2.25
CA ILE A 134 -8.22 5.75 -1.59
C ILE A 134 -8.06 6.90 -0.61
N LEU A 135 -7.64 6.59 0.63
CA LEU A 135 -7.27 7.59 1.62
C LEU A 135 -5.77 7.87 1.52
N PRO A 136 -5.36 9.08 1.08
CA PRO A 136 -3.97 9.49 1.17
C PRO A 136 -3.59 9.74 2.63
N VAL A 137 -2.40 9.28 3.01
CA VAL A 137 -1.82 9.45 4.34
C VAL A 137 -0.37 9.91 4.19
N TRP A 138 0.06 10.88 4.99
CA TRP A 138 1.42 11.45 4.91
C TRP A 138 1.96 11.84 6.30
N PRO A 139 3.27 12.10 6.44
CA PRO A 139 3.84 12.59 7.69
C PRO A 139 3.24 13.93 8.13
N GLY A 140 2.85 14.03 9.39
CA GLY A 140 2.37 15.23 10.07
C GLY A 140 3.06 15.41 11.43
N THR A 141 2.57 16.36 12.24
CA THR A 141 3.22 16.73 13.51
C THR A 141 3.30 15.57 14.52
N ASP A 142 2.26 14.73 14.59
CA ASP A 142 2.14 13.64 15.58
C ASP A 142 2.22 12.23 14.95
N GLY A 143 2.99 12.10 13.87
CA GLY A 143 3.19 10.84 13.13
C GLY A 143 2.62 10.92 11.72
N PHE A 144 1.68 10.07 11.35
CA PHE A 144 1.02 10.13 10.05
C PHE A 144 -0.41 10.69 10.19
N THR A 145 -0.81 11.50 9.21
CA THR A 145 -2.10 12.18 9.15
C THR A 145 -2.76 12.00 7.78
N SER A 146 -4.04 12.32 7.70
CA SER A 146 -4.82 12.43 6.46
C SER A 146 -5.73 13.65 6.53
N HIS A 147 -6.46 13.96 5.46
CA HIS A 147 -7.49 14.99 5.52
C HIS A 147 -8.60 14.61 6.52
N PRO A 148 -9.09 15.56 7.34
CA PRO A 148 -10.09 15.30 8.38
C PRO A 148 -11.46 14.89 7.81
N GLU A 149 -11.78 15.24 6.56
CA GLU A 149 -13.05 14.88 5.91
C GLU A 149 -13.05 13.49 5.29
N SER A 150 -11.94 12.75 5.40
CA SER A 150 -11.84 11.46 4.74
C SER A 150 -12.39 10.30 5.57
N GLU A 151 -12.75 10.44 6.85
CA GLU A 151 -13.41 9.34 7.61
C GLU A 151 -14.75 8.95 6.95
N PRO A 152 -15.08 7.65 6.86
CA PRO A 152 -16.37 7.25 6.34
C PRO A 152 -17.46 7.64 7.36
N PRO A 153 -18.67 8.04 6.92
CA PRO A 153 -19.79 8.14 7.85
C PRO A 153 -20.03 6.75 8.48
N LEU A 154 -20.17 6.75 9.81
CA LEU A 154 -20.55 5.58 10.62
C LEU A 154 -21.83 4.91 10.13
#